data_AF-A0AAV1URM2-F1
#
_entry.id   AF-A0AAV1URM2-F1
#
_cell.length_a   1.000
_cell.length_b   1.000
_cell.length_c   1.000
_cell.angle_alpha   90.00
_cell.angle_beta   90.00
_cell.angle_gamma   90.00
#
_symmetry.space_group_name_H-M   'P 1'
#
loop_
_entity.id
_entity.type
_entity.pdbx_description
1 polymer ?
#
loop_
_entity_poly.entity_id
_entity_poly.type
_entity_poly.pdbx_seq_one_letter_code
_entity_poly.pdbx_strand_id
1 'polypeptide(L)'
;MNMLDDEDDQSFHATRDGYSHLSDVEWDAVERMGSTMGIHAVSVMLEALNRDAQHATIAKFIQNELDAERGKVALLHQQGSQQAELLREQGAQQFELLRQQQAAAGGSMHSRRPETLKIDISKYRGVEEDSLLRWFVELDDAIRARRIDDGDMQVAFAQSNLAGRAKTWALGLKLHDPYAFGSLEVFKSRLRQMFEPPRAEFRARAELLKLKQGKRDVHAYAQHIRHLTSCISSNPVDEHTLVSVFMQGLADGPVKTHLFRLELDSLEQAISIAEQEDFSLRQARASSTSYRPPRRYDNGGPEPMELCYVES
;
A
#
# COMPACT_ATOMS: atom_id res chain seq x y z
N MET A 1 11.20 -64.41 -74.91
CA MET A 1 11.82 -65.73 -75.15
C MET A 1 12.80 -65.97 -74.01
N ASN A 2 12.38 -66.68 -72.97
CA ASN A 2 13.10 -67.84 -72.42
C ASN A 2 12.24 -68.44 -71.31
N MET A 3 11.90 -69.70 -71.56
CA MET A 3 11.20 -70.65 -70.72
C MET A 3 12.25 -71.50 -70.01
N LEU A 4 11.85 -71.98 -68.82
CA LEU A 4 12.28 -73.21 -68.15
C LEU A 4 13.71 -73.25 -67.59
N ASP A 5 13.84 -73.51 -66.28
CA ASP A 5 14.01 -74.88 -65.81
C ASP A 5 13.74 -74.95 -64.29
N ASP A 6 12.75 -75.76 -63.93
CA ASP A 6 12.54 -76.37 -62.62
C ASP A 6 13.50 -77.56 -62.49
N GLU A 7 14.34 -77.62 -61.46
CA GLU A 7 14.81 -78.92 -60.92
C GLU A 7 15.03 -78.85 -59.39
N ASP A 8 14.36 -79.80 -58.73
CA ASP A 8 14.74 -80.52 -57.51
C ASP A 8 14.73 -79.81 -56.15
N ASP A 9 13.50 -79.61 -55.67
CA ASP A 9 13.16 -79.42 -54.26
C ASP A 9 13.04 -80.79 -53.56
N GLN A 10 14.18 -81.40 -53.19
CA GLN A 10 14.21 -82.47 -52.18
C GLN A 10 14.43 -81.88 -50.80
N SER A 11 13.46 -81.04 -50.40
CA SER A 11 13.32 -80.55 -49.04
C SER A 11 12.70 -81.65 -48.18
N PHE A 12 13.53 -82.31 -47.37
CA PHE A 12 13.11 -83.20 -46.30
C PHE A 12 12.37 -82.35 -45.24
N HIS A 13 11.07 -82.15 -45.44
CA HIS A 13 10.23 -81.44 -44.49
C HIS A 13 9.97 -82.34 -43.28
N ALA A 14 10.56 -82.00 -42.13
CA ALA A 14 10.12 -82.53 -40.84
C ALA A 14 8.61 -82.29 -40.70
N THR A 15 7.82 -83.33 -40.93
CA THR A 15 6.37 -83.20 -40.99
C THR A 15 5.83 -83.27 -39.56
N ARG A 16 4.93 -82.35 -39.20
CA ARG A 16 4.34 -82.19 -37.86
C ARG A 16 3.78 -83.50 -37.27
N ASP A 17 3.43 -84.46 -38.12
CA ASP A 17 2.96 -85.80 -37.75
C ASP A 17 3.97 -86.60 -36.91
N GLY A 18 5.28 -86.36 -37.06
CA GLY A 18 6.35 -87.02 -36.28
C GLY A 18 6.53 -86.47 -34.86
N TYR A 19 5.94 -85.32 -34.55
CA TYR A 19 6.14 -84.57 -33.30
C TYR A 19 4.81 -84.14 -32.64
N SER A 20 3.77 -84.97 -32.75
CA SER A 20 2.43 -84.71 -32.19
C SER A 20 2.36 -84.50 -30.67
N HIS A 21 3.44 -84.77 -29.94
CA HIS A 21 3.56 -84.49 -28.50
C HIS A 21 3.98 -83.04 -28.18
N LEU A 22 4.41 -82.25 -29.17
CA LEU A 22 4.73 -80.83 -28.99
C LEU A 22 3.47 -79.96 -29.07
N SER A 23 3.41 -78.93 -28.25
CA SER A 23 2.36 -77.90 -28.33
C SER A 23 2.54 -76.99 -29.55
N ASP A 24 1.50 -76.26 -29.93
CA ASP A 24 1.56 -75.29 -31.04
C ASP A 24 2.69 -74.27 -30.86
N VAL A 25 2.89 -73.78 -29.64
CA VAL A 25 3.93 -72.80 -29.31
C VAL A 25 5.34 -73.38 -29.44
N GLU A 26 5.50 -74.66 -29.08
CA GLU A 26 6.77 -75.37 -29.21
C GLU A 26 7.06 -75.74 -30.67
N TRP A 27 6.04 -76.11 -31.44
CA TRP A 27 6.18 -76.37 -32.87
C TRP A 27 6.57 -75.10 -33.64
N ASP A 28 5.90 -73.97 -33.38
CA ASP A 28 6.26 -72.68 -33.95
C ASP A 28 7.70 -72.27 -33.56
N ALA A 29 8.16 -72.63 -32.35
CA ALA A 29 9.53 -72.39 -31.92
C ALA A 29 10.53 -73.27 -32.69
N VAL A 30 10.20 -74.54 -32.97
CA VAL A 30 11.02 -75.44 -33.79
C VAL A 30 11.15 -74.91 -35.23
N GLU A 31 10.08 -74.36 -35.80
CA GLU A 31 10.12 -73.71 -37.12
C GLU A 31 11.02 -72.45 -37.13
N ARG A 32 10.97 -71.63 -36.06
CA ARG A 32 11.89 -70.48 -35.89
C ARG A 32 13.34 -70.91 -35.66
N MET A 33 13.58 -71.98 -34.91
CA MET A 33 14.91 -72.60 -34.79
C MET A 33 15.41 -73.05 -36.18
N GLY A 34 14.53 -73.68 -36.97
CA GLY A 34 14.84 -74.12 -38.34
C GLY A 34 15.26 -72.96 -39.25
N SER A 35 14.66 -71.79 -39.05
CA SER A 35 14.98 -70.56 -39.80
C SER A 35 16.31 -69.92 -39.39
N THR A 36 16.81 -70.17 -38.17
CA THR A 36 18.05 -69.57 -37.65
C THR A 36 19.28 -70.45 -37.82
N MET A 37 19.15 -71.77 -37.65
CA MET A 37 20.27 -72.73 -37.72
C MET A 37 20.09 -73.83 -38.78
N GLY A 38 18.99 -73.80 -39.54
CA GLY A 38 18.68 -74.74 -40.62
C GLY A 38 17.77 -75.88 -40.16
N ILE A 39 16.68 -76.11 -40.91
CA ILE A 39 15.63 -77.09 -40.56
C ILE A 39 16.17 -78.53 -40.44
N HIS A 40 17.16 -78.88 -41.26
CA HIS A 40 17.80 -80.19 -41.23
C HIS A 40 18.66 -80.38 -39.96
N ALA A 41 19.38 -79.36 -39.51
CA ALA A 41 20.20 -79.44 -38.30
C ALA A 41 19.32 -79.58 -37.04
N VAL A 42 18.19 -78.87 -37.01
CA VAL A 42 17.20 -78.97 -35.93
C VAL A 42 16.55 -80.35 -35.88
N SER A 43 16.20 -80.92 -37.04
CA SER A 43 15.61 -82.26 -37.13
C SER A 43 16.54 -83.34 -36.60
N VAL A 44 17.82 -83.33 -37.02
CA VAL A 44 18.85 -84.28 -36.53
C VAL A 44 19.10 -84.11 -35.03
N MET A 45 19.10 -82.88 -34.51
CA MET A 45 19.26 -82.61 -33.08
C MET A 45 18.08 -83.13 -32.26
N LEU A 46 16.84 -82.96 -32.73
CA LEU A 46 15.65 -83.42 -32.02
C LEU A 46 15.50 -84.94 -32.05
N GLU A 47 15.85 -85.60 -33.16
CA GLU A 47 15.84 -87.07 -33.28
C GLU A 47 16.85 -87.76 -32.34
N ALA A 48 17.96 -87.08 -32.03
CA ALA A 48 18.98 -87.59 -31.09
C ALA A 48 18.59 -87.45 -29.61
N LEU A 49 17.49 -86.72 -29.30
CA LEU A 49 17.05 -86.40 -27.95
C LEU A 49 15.78 -87.17 -27.57
N ASN A 50 15.63 -87.52 -26.30
CA ASN A 50 14.36 -88.06 -25.78
C ASN A 50 13.30 -86.94 -25.65
N ARG A 51 12.01 -87.30 -25.50
CA ARG A 51 10.90 -86.32 -25.48
C ARG A 51 11.08 -85.22 -24.44
N ASP A 52 11.45 -85.57 -23.20
CA ASP A 52 11.65 -84.58 -22.14
C ASP A 52 12.82 -83.62 -22.45
N ALA A 53 13.89 -84.13 -23.07
CA ALA A 53 15.02 -83.31 -23.51
C ALA A 53 14.69 -82.45 -24.75
N GLN A 54 13.78 -82.89 -25.62
CA GLN A 54 13.24 -82.08 -26.73
C GLN A 54 12.47 -80.87 -26.16
N HIS A 55 11.51 -81.11 -25.26
CA HIS A 55 10.76 -80.05 -24.58
C HIS A 55 11.70 -79.08 -23.84
N ALA A 56 12.68 -79.59 -23.09
CA ALA A 56 13.64 -78.77 -22.38
C ALA A 56 14.52 -77.91 -23.32
N THR A 57 14.88 -78.43 -24.50
CA THR A 57 15.69 -77.71 -25.49
C THR A 57 14.88 -76.60 -26.17
N ILE A 58 13.64 -76.90 -26.55
CA ILE A 58 12.72 -75.93 -27.15
C ILE A 58 12.36 -74.83 -26.13
N ALA A 59 12.08 -75.20 -24.88
CA ALA A 59 11.79 -74.25 -23.81
C ALA A 59 12.99 -73.31 -23.55
N LYS A 60 14.22 -73.82 -23.58
CA LYS A 60 15.43 -72.99 -23.47
C LYS A 60 15.58 -72.02 -24.64
N PHE A 61 15.25 -72.46 -25.85
CA PHE A 61 15.25 -71.59 -27.03
C PHE A 61 14.22 -70.46 -26.89
N ILE A 62 12.98 -70.79 -26.54
CA ILE A 62 11.92 -69.79 -26.29
C ILE A 62 12.32 -68.82 -25.17
N GLN A 63 12.91 -69.32 -24.09
CA GLN A 63 13.38 -68.50 -22.98
C GLN A 63 14.49 -67.53 -23.42
N ASN A 64 15.44 -68.00 -24.23
CA ASN A 64 16.50 -67.16 -24.78
C ASN A 64 15.95 -66.08 -25.74
N GLU A 65 14.97 -66.42 -26.59
CA GLU A 65 14.28 -65.43 -27.43
C GLU A 65 13.56 -64.39 -26.57
N LEU A 66 12.83 -64.83 -25.55
CA LEU A 66 12.10 -63.95 -24.64
C LEU A 66 13.03 -63.02 -23.85
N ASP A 67 14.16 -63.53 -23.37
CA ASP A 67 15.15 -62.72 -22.65
C ASP A 67 15.87 -61.75 -23.58
N ALA A 68 16.10 -62.12 -24.84
CA ALA A 68 16.61 -61.20 -25.87
C ALA A 68 15.61 -60.06 -26.16
N GLU A 69 14.32 -60.38 -26.32
CA GLU A 69 13.27 -59.38 -26.54
C GLU A 69 13.06 -58.49 -25.30
N ARG A 70 13.09 -59.05 -24.10
CA ARG A 70 13.08 -58.26 -22.85
C ARG A 70 14.28 -57.31 -22.76
N GLY A 71 15.46 -57.75 -23.19
CA GLY A 71 16.65 -56.90 -23.30
C GLY A 71 16.42 -55.71 -24.25
N LYS A 72 15.80 -55.94 -25.40
CA LYS A 72 15.44 -54.88 -26.36
C LYS A 72 14.41 -53.91 -25.76
N VAL A 73 13.38 -54.42 -25.09
CA VAL A 73 12.35 -53.59 -24.43
C VAL A 73 12.96 -52.75 -23.31
N ALA A 74 13.87 -53.32 -22.52
CA ALA A 74 14.58 -52.58 -21.47
C ALA A 74 15.44 -51.45 -22.05
N LEU A 75 16.11 -51.69 -23.19
CA LEU A 75 16.89 -50.68 -23.88
C LEU A 75 16.00 -49.56 -24.45
N LEU A 76 14.88 -49.92 -25.10
CA LEU A 76 13.91 -48.95 -25.61
C LEU A 76 13.30 -48.11 -24.48
N HIS A 77 12.99 -48.73 -23.34
CA HIS A 77 12.49 -48.02 -22.17
C HIS A 77 13.56 -47.08 -21.59
N GLN A 78 14.82 -47.52 -21.51
CA GLN A 78 15.94 -46.68 -21.08
C GLN A 78 16.13 -45.48 -22.01
N GLN A 79 16.07 -45.70 -23.33
CA GLN A 79 16.17 -44.63 -24.32
C GLN A 79 14.99 -43.66 -24.21
N GLY A 80 13.77 -44.17 -24.03
CA GLY A 80 12.57 -43.37 -23.80
C GLY A 80 12.66 -42.53 -22.51
N SER A 81 13.18 -43.11 -21.42
CA SER A 81 13.39 -42.37 -20.17
C SER A 81 14.44 -41.27 -20.33
N GLN A 82 15.54 -41.54 -21.02
CA GLN A 82 16.58 -40.53 -21.32
C GLN A 82 16.01 -39.39 -22.17
N GLN A 83 15.20 -39.71 -23.18
CA GLN A 83 14.57 -38.70 -24.04
C GLN A 83 13.54 -37.85 -23.27
N ALA A 84 12.75 -38.48 -22.38
CA ALA A 84 11.80 -37.78 -21.52
C ALA A 84 12.49 -36.86 -20.50
N GLU A 85 13.63 -37.30 -19.94
CA GLU A 85 14.43 -36.50 -19.03
C GLU A 85 15.05 -35.28 -19.74
N LEU A 86 15.58 -35.46 -20.96
CA LEU A 86 16.11 -34.37 -21.77
C LEU A 86 15.03 -33.33 -22.11
N LEU A 87 13.83 -33.76 -22.46
CA LEU A 87 12.67 -32.87 -22.66
C LEU A 87 12.27 -32.13 -21.37
N ARG A 88 12.30 -32.82 -20.22
CA ARG A 88 12.02 -32.23 -18.91
C ARG A 88 13.09 -31.19 -18.54
N GLU A 89 14.36 -31.48 -18.78
CA GLU A 89 15.48 -30.56 -18.54
C GLU A 89 15.39 -29.33 -19.45
N GLN A 90 15.10 -29.50 -20.75
CA GLN A 90 14.86 -28.38 -21.66
C GLN A 90 13.68 -27.53 -21.19
N GLY A 91 12.57 -28.14 -20.76
CA GLY A 91 11.43 -27.43 -20.19
C GLY A 91 11.79 -26.67 -18.91
N ALA A 92 12.59 -27.28 -18.02
CA ALA A 92 13.06 -26.63 -16.80
C ALA A 92 14.00 -25.45 -17.10
N GLN A 93 14.90 -25.59 -18.07
CA GLN A 93 15.78 -24.51 -18.53
C GLN A 93 14.98 -23.36 -19.16
N GLN A 94 13.98 -23.65 -19.98
CA GLN A 94 13.09 -22.62 -20.56
C GLN A 94 12.29 -21.90 -19.46
N PHE A 95 11.79 -22.63 -18.46
CA PHE A 95 11.09 -22.04 -17.33
C PHE A 95 12.01 -21.17 -16.47
N GLU A 96 13.24 -21.61 -16.21
CA GLU A 96 14.24 -20.84 -15.47
C GLU A 96 14.67 -19.59 -16.24
N LEU A 97 14.80 -19.67 -17.58
CA LEU A 97 15.07 -18.52 -18.44
C LEU A 97 13.92 -17.51 -18.40
N LEU A 98 12.67 -17.99 -18.44
CA LEU A 98 11.48 -17.13 -18.31
C LEU A 98 11.42 -16.48 -16.91
N ARG A 99 11.76 -17.24 -15.86
CA ARG A 99 11.88 -16.74 -14.49
C ARG A 99 12.98 -15.69 -14.37
N GLN A 100 14.16 -15.90 -14.95
CA GLN A 100 15.24 -14.92 -14.94
C GLN A 100 14.90 -13.67 -15.74
N GLN A 101 14.21 -13.78 -16.89
CA GLN A 101 13.70 -12.61 -17.61
C GLN A 101 12.65 -11.85 -16.81
N GLN A 102 11.72 -12.55 -16.13
CA GLN A 102 10.78 -11.91 -15.20
C GLN A 102 11.48 -11.33 -13.97
N ALA A 103 12.57 -11.92 -13.49
CA ALA A 103 13.38 -11.40 -12.39
C ALA A 103 14.28 -10.22 -12.82
N ALA A 104 14.72 -10.16 -14.07
CA ALA A 104 15.43 -9.02 -14.64
C ALA A 104 14.47 -7.85 -14.93
N ALA A 105 13.24 -8.14 -15.36
CA ALA A 105 12.15 -7.16 -15.46
C ALA A 105 11.61 -6.73 -14.09
N GLY A 106 11.61 -7.62 -13.10
CA GLY A 106 11.24 -7.37 -11.70
C GLY A 106 12.37 -6.80 -10.84
N GLY A 107 13.61 -6.88 -11.34
CA GLY A 107 14.84 -6.49 -10.67
C GLY A 107 15.20 -5.02 -10.83
N SER A 108 14.21 -4.14 -11.00
CA SER A 108 14.33 -2.70 -10.70
C SER A 108 12.97 -2.01 -10.74
N MET A 109 11.92 -2.59 -10.15
CA MET A 109 10.70 -1.84 -9.82
C MET A 109 10.02 -2.38 -8.56
N HIS A 110 10.78 -2.58 -7.48
CA HIS A 110 10.31 -1.89 -6.27
C HIS A 110 10.55 -0.40 -6.52
N SER A 111 9.69 0.22 -7.33
CA SER A 111 9.15 1.49 -6.88
C SER A 111 8.73 1.16 -5.46
N ARG A 112 9.49 1.63 -4.46
CA ARG A 112 9.02 1.70 -3.09
C ARG A 112 7.67 2.34 -3.26
N ARG A 113 6.60 1.54 -3.33
CA ARG A 113 5.25 2.03 -3.57
C ARG A 113 5.08 2.96 -2.38
N PRO A 114 5.09 4.30 -2.58
CA PRO A 114 5.42 5.18 -1.49
C PRO A 114 4.42 4.90 -0.39
N GLU A 115 4.95 4.53 0.76
CA GLU A 115 4.19 3.94 1.84
C GLU A 115 3.08 4.92 2.18
N THR A 116 1.84 4.58 1.84
CA THR A 116 0.72 5.51 1.98
C THR A 116 0.39 5.64 3.45
N LEU A 117 0.58 6.83 4.01
CA LEU A 117 0.29 7.08 5.41
C LEU A 117 -1.23 7.16 5.59
N LYS A 118 -1.77 6.30 6.46
CA LYS A 118 -3.18 6.33 6.83
C LYS A 118 -3.39 7.42 7.88
N ILE A 119 -3.52 8.66 7.43
CA ILE A 119 -3.97 9.78 8.28
C ILE A 119 -5.46 9.61 8.54
N ASP A 120 -5.86 9.64 9.82
CA ASP A 120 -7.25 9.66 10.22
C ASP A 120 -7.80 11.09 10.17
N ILE A 121 -9.02 11.24 9.67
CA ILE A 121 -9.66 12.54 9.48
C ILE A 121 -10.92 12.56 10.32
N SER A 122 -11.12 13.65 11.05
CA SER A 122 -12.38 13.86 11.76
C SER A 122 -13.54 13.91 10.77
N LYS A 123 -14.64 13.22 11.08
CA LYS A 123 -15.82 13.26 10.17
C LYS A 123 -16.50 14.62 10.23
N TYR A 124 -16.75 15.22 9.07
CA TYR A 124 -17.47 16.48 8.98
C TYR A 124 -18.99 16.26 9.04
N ARG A 125 -19.66 16.79 10.06
CA ARG A 125 -21.12 16.60 10.23
C ARG A 125 -21.96 17.67 9.54
N GLY A 126 -21.35 18.80 9.21
CA GLY A 126 -22.06 19.98 8.71
C GLY A 126 -22.80 20.72 9.82
N VAL A 127 -22.19 20.91 10.99
CA VAL A 127 -22.68 21.76 12.10
C VAL A 127 -21.78 22.99 12.25
N GLU A 128 -22.29 24.08 12.85
CA GLU A 128 -21.54 25.35 12.95
C GLU A 128 -20.26 25.25 13.81
N GLU A 129 -20.24 24.31 14.77
CA GLU A 129 -19.05 24.04 15.61
C GLU A 129 -17.90 23.39 14.82
N ASP A 130 -18.21 22.67 13.73
CA ASP A 130 -17.21 22.01 12.90
C ASP A 130 -16.68 23.04 11.88
N SER A 131 -15.43 23.48 12.02
CA SER A 131 -14.79 24.36 11.03
C SER A 131 -14.58 23.64 9.70
N LEU A 132 -15.38 24.00 8.70
CA LEU A 132 -15.29 23.45 7.35
C LEU A 132 -13.91 23.68 6.72
N LEU A 133 -13.32 24.86 6.94
CA LEU A 133 -12.01 25.21 6.40
C LEU A 133 -10.91 24.34 7.02
N ARG A 134 -10.94 24.13 8.35
CA ARG A 134 -10.01 23.22 9.03
C ARG A 134 -10.14 21.80 8.48
N TRP A 135 -11.37 21.33 8.28
CA TRP A 135 -11.61 20.00 7.74
C TRP A 135 -11.07 19.85 6.31
N PHE A 136 -11.14 20.88 5.47
CA PHE A 136 -10.51 20.85 4.14
C PHE A 136 -9.00 20.69 4.21
N VAL A 137 -8.33 21.34 5.15
CA VAL A 137 -6.87 21.19 5.34
C VAL A 137 -6.55 19.74 5.73
N GLU A 138 -7.26 19.18 6.72
CA GLU A 138 -7.07 17.79 7.14
C GLU A 138 -7.34 16.80 5.99
N LEU A 139 -8.36 17.08 5.15
CA LEU A 139 -8.68 16.30 3.97
C LEU A 139 -7.57 16.36 2.92
N ASP A 140 -7.04 17.55 2.62
CA ASP A 140 -5.99 17.75 1.62
C ASP A 140 -4.68 17.09 2.05
N ASP A 141 -4.32 17.20 3.33
CA ASP A 141 -3.16 16.53 3.89
C ASP A 141 -3.30 15.00 3.83
N ALA A 142 -4.49 14.47 4.14
CA ALA A 142 -4.75 13.05 4.05
C ALA A 142 -4.77 12.52 2.61
N ILE A 143 -5.32 13.27 1.65
CA ILE A 143 -5.27 12.94 0.22
C ILE A 143 -3.83 12.89 -0.27
N ARG A 144 -3.02 13.90 0.11
CA ARG A 144 -1.60 13.98 -0.22
C ARG A 144 -0.81 12.83 0.39
N ALA A 145 -1.04 12.52 1.67
CA ALA A 145 -0.36 11.46 2.41
C ALA A 145 -0.72 10.05 1.90
N ARG A 146 -1.95 9.88 1.40
CA ARG A 146 -2.42 8.64 0.77
C ARG A 146 -2.10 8.55 -0.72
N ARG A 147 -1.59 9.63 -1.33
CA ARG A 147 -1.24 9.74 -2.76
C ARG A 147 -2.41 9.34 -3.68
N ILE A 148 -3.58 9.90 -3.41
CA ILE A 148 -4.77 9.70 -4.23
C ILE A 148 -4.71 10.70 -5.39
N ASP A 149 -4.25 10.23 -6.55
CA ASP A 149 -4.08 11.09 -7.74
C ASP A 149 -5.36 11.20 -8.58
N ASP A 150 -6.22 10.18 -8.54
CA ASP A 150 -7.46 10.12 -9.30
C ASP A 150 -8.56 11.00 -8.68
N GLY A 151 -9.17 11.87 -9.51
CA GLY A 151 -10.17 12.84 -9.07
C GLY A 151 -11.44 12.19 -8.49
N ASP A 152 -11.88 11.07 -9.07
CA ASP A 152 -13.05 10.35 -8.60
C ASP A 152 -12.76 9.66 -7.26
N MET A 153 -11.56 9.10 -7.09
CA MET A 153 -11.12 8.54 -5.80
C MET A 153 -10.98 9.61 -4.72
N GLN A 154 -10.49 10.81 -5.04
CA GLN A 154 -10.44 11.93 -4.10
C GLN A 154 -11.84 12.32 -3.61
N VAL A 155 -12.80 12.43 -4.52
CA VAL A 155 -14.20 12.73 -4.19
C VAL A 155 -14.82 11.60 -3.36
N ALA A 156 -14.64 10.34 -3.77
CA ALA A 156 -15.16 9.20 -3.02
C ALA A 156 -14.59 9.14 -1.60
N PHE A 157 -13.30 9.40 -1.45
CA PHE A 157 -12.63 9.49 -0.16
C PHE A 157 -13.19 10.65 0.68
N ALA A 158 -13.31 11.86 0.12
CA ALA A 158 -13.88 13.01 0.82
C ALA A 158 -15.32 12.73 1.30
N GLN A 159 -16.15 12.12 0.45
CA GLN A 159 -17.51 11.73 0.78
C GLN A 159 -17.58 10.68 1.90
N SER A 160 -16.65 9.73 1.93
CA SER A 160 -16.58 8.72 2.99
C SER A 160 -16.33 9.31 4.38
N ASN A 161 -15.72 10.50 4.42
CA ASN A 161 -15.42 11.25 5.65
C ASN A 161 -16.53 12.25 6.02
N LEU A 162 -17.65 12.28 5.30
CA LEU A 162 -18.83 13.03 5.73
C LEU A 162 -19.67 12.24 6.74
N ALA A 163 -20.32 12.96 7.63
CA ALA A 163 -21.29 12.45 8.60
C ALA A 163 -22.52 13.37 8.70
N GLY A 164 -23.52 12.95 9.47
CA GLY A 164 -24.67 13.78 9.83
C GLY A 164 -25.35 14.46 8.63
N ARG A 165 -25.59 15.77 8.74
CA ARG A 165 -26.29 16.58 7.74
C ARG A 165 -25.51 16.64 6.42
N ALA A 166 -24.19 16.76 6.50
CA ALA A 166 -23.32 16.81 5.33
C ALA A 166 -23.40 15.53 4.49
N LYS A 167 -23.43 14.35 5.14
CA LYS A 167 -23.57 13.07 4.44
C LYS A 167 -24.93 12.94 3.76
N THR A 168 -26.02 13.27 4.46
CA THR A 168 -27.37 13.21 3.89
C THR A 168 -27.51 14.13 2.68
N TRP A 169 -26.99 15.36 2.76
CA TRP A 169 -26.96 16.30 1.64
C TRP A 169 -26.18 15.75 0.44
N ALA A 170 -24.96 15.23 0.66
CA ALA A 170 -24.12 14.72 -0.42
C ALA A 170 -24.74 13.50 -1.12
N LEU A 171 -25.40 12.62 -0.36
CA LEU A 171 -26.15 11.48 -0.91
C LEU A 171 -27.37 11.95 -1.71
N GLY A 172 -28.11 12.94 -1.21
CA GLY A 172 -29.25 13.53 -1.93
C GLY A 172 -28.86 14.04 -3.31
N LEU A 173 -27.72 14.76 -3.42
CA LEU A 173 -27.21 15.21 -4.71
C LEU A 173 -26.83 14.04 -5.64
N LYS A 174 -26.15 13.02 -5.10
CA LYS A 174 -25.75 11.83 -5.87
C LYS A 174 -26.92 10.97 -6.37
N LEU A 175 -28.05 10.98 -5.67
CA LEU A 175 -29.26 10.28 -6.10
C LEU A 175 -29.88 10.92 -7.35
N HIS A 176 -29.76 12.25 -7.48
CA HIS A 176 -30.26 12.97 -8.64
C HIS A 176 -29.27 12.95 -9.81
N ASP A 177 -27.97 13.02 -9.52
CA ASP A 177 -26.91 13.01 -10.51
C ASP A 177 -25.70 12.19 -9.99
N PRO A 178 -25.42 11.01 -10.56
CA PRO A 178 -24.26 10.20 -10.19
C PRO A 178 -22.91 10.93 -10.29
N TYR A 179 -22.84 11.93 -11.18
CA TYR A 179 -21.64 12.73 -11.46
C TYR A 179 -21.73 14.14 -10.86
N ALA A 180 -22.57 14.34 -9.83
CA ALA A 180 -22.78 15.64 -9.17
C ALA A 180 -21.49 16.31 -8.67
N PHE A 181 -20.40 15.55 -8.52
CA PHE A 181 -19.10 16.00 -8.06
C PHE A 181 -18.02 15.57 -9.07
N GLY A 182 -17.85 16.34 -10.16
CA GLY A 182 -16.88 16.02 -11.22
C GLY A 182 -15.40 16.24 -10.85
N SER A 183 -15.11 16.88 -9.71
CA SER A 183 -13.75 17.00 -9.16
C SER A 183 -13.80 17.33 -7.67
N LEU A 184 -12.67 17.15 -6.98
CA LEU A 184 -12.52 17.53 -5.58
C LEU A 184 -12.80 19.04 -5.37
N GLU A 185 -12.37 19.89 -6.29
CA GLU A 185 -12.60 21.34 -6.21
C GLU A 185 -14.07 21.71 -6.37
N VAL A 186 -14.79 21.05 -7.28
CA VAL A 186 -16.25 21.21 -7.42
C VAL A 186 -16.96 20.72 -6.15
N PHE A 187 -16.51 19.60 -5.58
CA PHE A 187 -17.03 19.08 -4.31
C PHE A 187 -16.83 20.09 -3.16
N LYS A 188 -15.61 20.59 -2.95
CA LYS A 188 -15.31 21.59 -1.91
C LYS A 188 -16.13 22.87 -2.11
N SER A 189 -16.24 23.35 -3.35
CA SER A 189 -17.01 24.55 -3.69
C SER A 189 -18.50 24.38 -3.35
N ARG A 190 -19.12 23.26 -3.74
CA ARG A 190 -20.53 22.97 -3.40
C ARG A 190 -20.72 22.81 -1.89
N LEU A 191 -19.77 22.17 -1.20
CA LEU A 191 -19.84 22.00 0.26
C LEU A 191 -19.75 23.35 0.99
N ARG A 192 -18.88 24.27 0.53
CA ARG A 192 -18.84 25.67 1.01
C ARG A 192 -20.18 26.36 0.79
N GLN A 193 -20.72 26.34 -0.42
CA GLN A 193 -21.99 27.00 -0.73
C GLN A 193 -23.15 26.54 0.16
N MET A 194 -23.16 25.26 0.56
CA MET A 194 -24.24 24.71 1.38
C MET A 194 -24.04 24.93 2.88
N PHE A 195 -22.83 24.74 3.40
CA PHE A 195 -22.57 24.71 4.84
C PHE A 195 -21.84 25.92 5.38
N GLU A 196 -21.26 26.75 4.52
CA GLU A 196 -20.68 28.02 4.93
C GLU A 196 -21.80 29.07 5.07
N PRO A 197 -21.93 29.70 6.25
CA PRO A 197 -22.92 30.74 6.42
C PRO A 197 -22.74 31.86 5.38
N PRO A 198 -23.80 32.38 4.73
CA PRO A 198 -23.66 33.42 3.72
C PRO A 198 -22.83 34.60 4.22
N ARG A 199 -21.85 35.08 3.45
CA ARG A 199 -20.96 36.18 3.87
C ARG A 199 -20.16 35.88 5.16
N ALA A 200 -19.76 34.62 5.40
CA ALA A 200 -18.95 34.24 6.56
C ALA A 200 -17.65 35.06 6.65
N GLU A 201 -16.90 35.19 5.56
CA GLU A 201 -15.67 35.99 5.52
C GLU A 201 -15.92 37.46 5.84
N PHE A 202 -16.99 38.06 5.28
CA PHE A 202 -17.36 39.44 5.58
C PHE A 202 -17.75 39.61 7.06
N ARG A 203 -18.46 38.63 7.63
CA ARG A 203 -18.77 38.61 9.07
C ARG A 203 -17.51 38.51 9.91
N ALA A 204 -16.59 37.59 9.58
CA ALA A 204 -15.32 37.46 10.28
C ALA A 204 -14.50 38.76 10.25
N ARG A 205 -14.44 39.45 9.09
CA ARG A 205 -13.81 40.78 8.98
C ARG A 205 -14.51 41.83 9.83
N ALA A 206 -15.84 41.89 9.78
CA ALA A 206 -16.61 42.86 10.56
C ALA A 206 -16.45 42.65 12.08
N GLU A 207 -16.41 41.39 12.52
CA GLU A 207 -16.14 41.03 13.90
C GLU A 207 -14.69 41.35 14.29
N LEU A 208 -13.71 41.06 13.42
CA LEU A 208 -12.30 41.35 13.66
C LEU A 208 -12.08 42.85 13.93
N LEU A 209 -12.67 43.72 13.11
CA LEU A 209 -12.57 45.17 13.27
C LEU A 209 -13.25 45.71 14.55
N LYS A 210 -14.28 45.01 15.04
CA LYS A 210 -15.02 45.38 16.26
C LYS A 210 -14.45 44.72 17.51
N LEU A 211 -13.59 43.71 17.36
CA LEU A 211 -13.16 42.87 18.45
C LEU A 211 -12.34 43.69 19.46
N LYS A 212 -12.76 43.60 20.73
CA LYS A 212 -12.06 44.17 21.87
C LYS A 212 -11.76 43.07 22.88
N GLN A 213 -10.62 43.18 23.56
CA GLN A 213 -10.21 42.31 24.66
C GLN A 213 -11.32 42.26 25.73
N GLY A 214 -11.83 43.43 26.14
CA GLY A 214 -12.88 43.53 27.15
C GLY A 214 -12.42 42.94 28.48
N LYS A 215 -13.19 41.98 29.03
CA LYS A 215 -12.87 41.27 30.29
C LYS A 215 -12.03 40.00 30.09
N ARG A 216 -11.66 39.67 28.85
CA ARG A 216 -10.86 38.48 28.54
C ARG A 216 -9.40 38.71 28.91
N ASP A 217 -8.69 37.65 29.27
CA ASP A 217 -7.24 37.72 29.33
C ASP A 217 -6.64 37.90 27.92
N VAL A 218 -5.35 38.27 27.88
CA VAL A 218 -4.64 38.55 26.63
C VAL A 218 -4.60 37.31 25.73
N HIS A 219 -4.42 36.12 26.33
CA HIS A 219 -4.35 34.86 25.59
C HIS A 219 -5.67 34.52 24.89
N ALA A 220 -6.80 34.54 25.61
CA ALA A 220 -8.13 34.26 25.06
C ALA A 220 -8.54 35.30 24.00
N TYR A 221 -8.13 36.56 24.16
CA TYR A 221 -8.30 37.58 23.13
C TYR A 221 -7.46 37.26 21.88
N ALA A 222 -6.19 36.90 22.05
CA ALA A 222 -5.30 36.52 20.96
C ALA A 222 -5.81 35.29 20.18
N GLN A 223 -6.30 34.26 20.88
CA GLN A 223 -6.92 33.10 20.23
C GLN A 223 -8.13 33.48 19.39
N HIS A 224 -8.94 34.44 19.86
CA HIS A 224 -10.10 34.89 19.09
C HIS A 224 -9.70 35.67 17.83
N ILE A 225 -8.66 36.50 17.93
CA ILE A 225 -8.07 37.18 16.77
C ILE A 225 -7.54 36.16 15.75
N ARG A 226 -6.73 35.18 16.19
CA ARG A 226 -6.23 34.08 15.34
C ARG A 226 -7.36 33.33 14.65
N HIS A 227 -8.43 33.01 15.39
CA HIS A 227 -9.61 32.34 14.84
C HIS A 227 -10.26 33.18 13.73
N LEU A 228 -10.53 34.46 13.97
CA LEU A 228 -11.15 35.32 12.96
C LEU A 228 -10.26 35.50 11.73
N THR A 229 -8.94 35.66 11.91
CA THR A 229 -7.97 35.68 10.80
C THR A 229 -8.02 34.38 10.00
N SER A 230 -8.12 33.22 10.67
CA SER A 230 -8.21 31.92 9.99
C SER A 230 -9.49 31.73 9.17
N CYS A 231 -10.58 32.42 9.53
CA CYS A 231 -11.84 32.42 8.77
C CYS A 231 -11.78 33.32 7.52
N ILE A 232 -10.75 34.14 7.35
CA ILE A 232 -10.59 35.06 6.21
C ILE A 232 -9.59 34.44 5.22
N SER A 233 -10.04 33.44 4.45
CA SER A 233 -9.14 32.66 3.58
C SER A 233 -8.93 33.23 2.18
N SER A 234 -9.91 33.90 1.57
CA SER A 234 -9.83 34.26 0.14
C SER A 234 -9.04 35.55 -0.14
N ASN A 235 -9.07 36.50 0.78
CA ASN A 235 -8.25 37.72 0.70
C ASN A 235 -7.75 38.07 2.11
N PRO A 236 -6.57 37.57 2.50
CA PRO A 236 -6.06 37.78 3.86
C PRO A 236 -5.85 39.27 4.13
N VAL A 237 -6.08 39.66 5.38
CA VAL A 237 -5.81 41.03 5.82
C VAL A 237 -4.30 41.21 5.92
N ASP A 238 -3.81 42.37 5.49
CA ASP A 238 -2.40 42.74 5.60
C ASP A 238 -1.89 42.67 7.06
N GLU A 239 -0.65 42.21 7.25
CA GLU A 239 -0.06 41.99 8.58
C GLU A 239 0.01 43.28 9.42
N HIS A 240 0.41 44.40 8.84
CA HIS A 240 0.45 45.67 9.58
C HIS A 240 -0.97 46.12 9.98
N THR A 241 -1.96 45.84 9.16
CA THR A 241 -3.37 46.08 9.50
C THR A 241 -3.82 45.16 10.63
N LEU A 242 -3.44 43.87 10.62
CA LEU A 242 -3.75 42.93 11.70
C LEU A 242 -3.11 43.33 13.03
N VAL A 243 -1.83 43.72 13.01
CA VAL A 243 -1.11 44.27 14.17
C VAL A 243 -1.84 45.50 14.72
N SER A 244 -2.23 46.43 13.84
CA SER A 244 -2.96 47.64 14.23
C SER A 244 -4.31 47.33 14.87
N VAL A 245 -5.08 46.40 14.29
CA VAL A 245 -6.37 45.97 14.83
C VAL A 245 -6.19 45.27 16.19
N PHE A 246 -5.21 44.37 16.31
CA PHE A 246 -4.89 43.67 17.54
C PHE A 246 -4.55 44.65 18.67
N MET A 247 -3.62 45.58 18.42
CA MET A 247 -3.19 46.59 19.39
C MET A 247 -4.33 47.54 19.77
N GLN A 248 -5.14 47.95 18.78
CA GLN A 248 -6.29 48.82 19.02
C GLN A 248 -7.40 48.14 19.82
N GLY A 249 -7.51 46.81 19.74
CA GLY A 249 -8.49 46.03 20.48
C GLY A 249 -8.07 45.62 21.88
N LEU A 250 -6.78 45.69 22.22
CA LEU A 250 -6.28 45.48 23.59
C LEU A 250 -6.88 46.50 24.58
N ALA A 251 -7.10 46.04 25.81
CA ALA A 251 -7.48 46.89 26.92
C ALA A 251 -6.37 47.89 27.23
N ASP A 252 -6.75 49.10 27.63
CA ASP A 252 -5.77 50.11 28.01
C ASP A 252 -5.03 49.68 29.28
N GLY A 253 -3.70 49.64 29.20
CA GLY A 253 -2.86 49.10 30.26
C GLY A 253 -1.41 48.89 29.82
N PRO A 254 -0.55 48.35 30.71
CA PRO A 254 0.89 48.29 30.46
C PRO A 254 1.27 47.45 29.24
N VAL A 255 0.54 46.35 28.97
CA VAL A 255 0.73 45.52 27.78
C VAL A 255 0.56 46.33 26.50
N LYS A 256 -0.56 47.06 26.37
CA LYS A 256 -0.84 47.92 25.21
C LYS A 256 0.20 49.03 25.09
N THR A 257 0.55 49.69 26.19
CA THR A 257 1.58 50.75 26.21
C THR A 257 2.97 50.23 25.87
N HIS A 258 3.30 48.97 26.19
CA HIS A 258 4.56 48.37 25.82
C HIS A 258 4.61 48.11 24.30
N LEU A 259 3.55 47.52 23.74
CA LEU A 259 3.47 47.23 22.30
C LEU A 259 3.55 48.50 21.44
N PHE A 260 2.92 49.61 21.83
CA PHE A 260 2.99 50.89 21.10
C PHE A 260 4.39 51.50 21.01
N ARG A 261 5.36 51.01 21.78
CA ARG A 261 6.76 51.46 21.73
C ARG A 261 7.62 50.62 20.78
N LEU A 262 7.07 49.54 20.24
CA LEU A 262 7.78 48.60 19.40
C LEU A 262 7.30 48.75 17.95
N GLU A 263 8.21 48.52 17.01
CA GLU A 263 7.86 48.25 15.63
C GLU A 263 7.60 46.74 15.49
N LEU A 264 6.39 46.39 15.06
CA LEU A 264 5.91 45.01 14.98
C LEU A 264 5.48 44.73 13.54
N ASP A 265 6.11 43.72 12.93
CA ASP A 265 5.91 43.39 11.51
C ASP A 265 4.91 42.25 11.30
N SER A 266 4.54 41.53 12.36
CA SER A 266 3.62 40.40 12.29
C SER A 266 2.69 40.34 13.50
N LEU A 267 1.45 39.89 13.26
CA LEU A 267 0.46 39.63 14.30
C LEU A 267 0.98 38.64 15.36
N GLU A 268 1.69 37.58 14.96
CA GLU A 268 2.18 36.57 15.90
C GLU A 268 3.30 37.11 16.80
N GLN A 269 4.15 38.00 16.26
CA GLN A 269 5.15 38.70 17.05
C GLN A 269 4.48 39.60 18.10
N ALA A 270 3.46 40.35 17.70
CA ALA A 270 2.69 41.20 18.60
C ALA A 270 2.00 40.39 19.71
N ILE A 271 1.40 39.24 19.38
CA ILE A 271 0.75 38.36 20.36
C ILE A 271 1.77 37.79 21.35
N SER A 272 2.90 37.27 20.86
CA SER A 272 3.94 36.68 21.72
C SER A 272 4.46 37.67 22.76
N ILE A 273 4.74 38.91 22.33
CA ILE A 273 5.18 39.98 23.23
C ILE A 273 4.07 40.38 24.20
N ALA A 274 2.82 40.45 23.74
CA ALA A 274 1.68 40.78 24.59
C ALA A 274 1.48 39.74 25.71
N GLU A 275 1.56 38.46 25.38
CA GLU A 275 1.44 37.35 26.32
C GLU A 275 2.60 37.33 27.33
N GLN A 276 3.84 37.58 26.86
CA GLN A 276 5.02 37.66 27.72
C GLN A 276 4.92 38.83 28.72
N GLU A 277 4.46 39.99 28.25
CA GLU A 277 4.29 41.17 29.11
C GLU A 277 3.16 40.96 30.12
N ASP A 278 2.01 40.40 29.72
CA ASP A 278 0.92 40.06 30.64
C ASP A 278 1.37 39.06 31.71
N PHE A 279 2.14 38.05 31.32
CA PHE A 279 2.74 37.10 32.25
C PHE A 279 3.69 37.78 33.24
N SER A 280 4.59 38.62 32.75
CA SER A 280 5.58 39.36 33.57
C SER A 280 4.88 40.29 34.58
N LEU A 281 3.80 40.97 34.18
CA LEU A 281 3.00 41.82 35.07
C LEU A 281 2.28 41.01 36.15
N ARG A 282 1.70 39.86 35.80
CA ARG A 282 1.08 38.95 36.77
C ARG A 282 2.09 38.44 37.79
N GLN A 283 3.29 38.07 37.32
CA GLN A 283 4.38 37.63 38.19
C GLN A 283 4.84 38.75 39.13
N ALA A 284 5.03 39.97 38.62
CA ALA A 284 5.40 41.12 39.44
C ALA A 284 4.36 41.43 40.53
N ARG A 285 3.06 41.33 40.21
CA ARG A 285 1.96 41.50 41.19
C ARG A 285 1.93 40.40 42.25
N ALA A 286 2.20 39.16 41.88
CA ALA A 286 2.28 38.04 42.83
C ALA A 286 3.47 38.25 43.80
N SER A 287 4.61 38.67 43.28
CA SER A 287 5.80 38.97 44.08
C SER A 287 5.59 40.18 45.00
N SER A 288 4.91 41.23 44.54
CA SER A 288 4.63 42.42 45.37
C SER A 288 3.60 42.15 46.47
N THR A 289 2.62 41.27 46.23
CA THR A 289 1.64 40.85 47.25
C THR A 289 2.30 40.09 48.42
N SER A 290 3.45 39.45 48.17
CA SER A 290 4.24 38.75 49.19
C SER A 290 5.12 39.69 50.02
N TYR A 291 5.35 40.92 49.55
CA TYR A 291 6.12 41.93 50.27
C TYR A 291 5.19 42.76 51.16
N ARG A 292 4.92 42.27 52.37
CA ARG A 292 4.34 43.11 53.43
C ARG A 292 5.51 43.88 54.07
N PRO A 293 5.68 45.19 53.82
CA PRO A 293 6.72 45.94 54.52
C PRO A 293 6.44 45.77 56.03
N PRO A 294 7.46 45.45 56.85
CA PRO A 294 7.26 45.42 58.28
C PRO A 294 6.68 46.77 58.69
N ARG A 295 5.55 46.75 59.40
CA ARG A 295 5.01 47.95 60.05
C ARG A 295 6.19 48.60 60.76
N ARG A 296 6.55 49.81 60.36
CA ARG A 296 7.45 50.65 61.16
C ARG A 296 6.77 50.75 62.52
N TYR A 297 7.28 50.02 63.50
CA TYR A 297 7.05 50.38 64.88
C TYR A 297 7.65 51.76 65.01
N ASP A 298 6.77 52.71 65.29
CA ASP A 298 7.11 54.05 65.71
C ASP A 298 7.96 53.91 66.97
N ASN A 299 9.27 53.93 66.79
CA ASN A 299 10.24 53.96 67.88
C ASN A 299 11.29 55.00 67.51
N GLY A 300 10.86 56.26 67.58
CA GLY A 300 11.75 57.42 67.73
C GLY A 300 12.77 57.60 66.61
N GLY A 301 12.34 57.61 65.35
CA GLY A 301 13.16 58.18 64.28
C GLY A 301 13.38 59.69 64.53
N PRO A 302 14.55 60.26 64.18
CA PRO A 302 14.84 61.66 64.48
C PRO A 302 13.77 62.57 63.88
N GLU A 303 13.20 63.46 64.71
CA GLU A 303 12.22 64.46 64.25
C GLU A 303 12.79 65.28 63.08
N PRO A 304 11.99 65.54 62.03
CA PRO A 304 12.39 66.44 60.97
C PRO A 304 12.58 67.85 61.55
N MET A 305 13.73 68.43 61.24
CA MET A 305 14.14 69.77 61.67
C MET A 305 13.11 70.81 61.22
N GLU A 306 12.39 71.43 62.17
CA GLU A 306 11.49 72.54 61.86
C GLU A 306 12.29 73.75 61.41
N LEU A 307 12.11 74.13 60.14
CA LEU A 307 12.66 75.35 59.58
C LEU A 307 11.79 76.52 60.06
N CYS A 308 12.29 77.28 61.04
CA CYS A 308 11.71 78.56 61.41
C CYS A 308 11.70 79.49 60.19
N TYR A 309 10.51 79.93 59.79
CA TYR A 309 10.34 81.03 58.85
C TYR A 309 10.84 82.31 59.51
N VAL A 310 11.90 82.89 58.95
CA VAL A 310 12.28 84.27 59.26
C VAL A 310 11.47 85.16 58.31
N GLU A 311 10.47 85.84 58.86
CA GLU A 311 9.87 87.01 58.22
C GLU A 311 10.91 88.13 58.16
N SER A 312 11.26 88.58 56.96
CA SER A 312 11.62 89.96 56.60
C SER A 312 11.64 90.13 55.09
#